data_AF-A0A1C7MRP6-F1
#
_entry.id   AF-A0A1C7MRP6-F1
#
_cell.length_a   1.000
_cell.length_b   1.000
_cell.length_c   1.000
_cell.angle_alpha   90.00
_cell.angle_beta   90.00
_cell.angle_gamma   90.00
#
_symmetry.space_group_name_H-M   'P 1'
#
loop_
_entity.id
_entity.type
_entity.pdbx_description
1 polymer ?
#
loop_
_entity_poly.entity_id
_entity_poly.type
_entity_poly.pdbx_seq_one_letter_code
_entity_poly.pdbx_strand_id
1 'polypeptide(L)'
;MRSTRRYMVRGLSTTTDASGQTVEDALSKVGSLLQGETSSPGLASSAPAPVRTAWKPEQPSVINIPPAEDPLLHYLTSFLMSNGKREKAAKISSRILLHLHAFTRAPPMPILRQAIFEASPAVRCISFSRSSKTTVIPVALSEKQRTRYALTWILKASDSKMGQTLEERFARELIAVVKGDSDALKKKKEVHQYAVLHRGNVPRGARAQAR
;
A
#
# COMPACT_ATOMS: atom_id res chain seq x y z
N MET A 1 -47.88 0.98 -26.08
CA MET A 1 -48.72 2.14 -26.46
C MET A 1 -48.94 2.94 -25.17
N ARG A 2 -48.56 4.19 -24.93
CA ARG A 2 -48.30 5.42 -25.70
C ARG A 2 -47.18 6.18 -24.91
N SER A 3 -45.99 6.46 -25.43
CA SER A 3 -45.58 7.57 -26.32
C SER A 3 -46.14 8.95 -25.98
N THR A 4 -45.32 9.85 -25.42
CA THR A 4 -44.98 11.23 -25.91
C THR A 4 -44.21 11.98 -24.81
N ARG A 5 -42.89 12.16 -24.91
CA ARG A 5 -42.16 13.31 -25.48
C ARG A 5 -42.64 14.69 -24.99
N ARG A 6 -41.74 15.39 -24.27
CA ARG A 6 -41.62 16.85 -24.38
C ARG A 6 -40.14 17.24 -24.28
N TYR A 7 -39.58 17.59 -25.43
CA TYR A 7 -38.28 18.24 -25.57
C TYR A 7 -38.45 19.72 -25.31
N MET A 8 -37.51 20.34 -24.59
CA MET A 8 -37.24 21.77 -24.71
C MET A 8 -35.84 21.95 -25.29
N VAL A 9 -35.75 22.93 -26.18
CA VAL A 9 -34.70 23.23 -27.15
C VAL A 9 -34.26 24.68 -26.90
N ARG A 10 -33.01 24.97 -27.32
CA ARG A 10 -32.34 26.26 -27.56
C ARG A 10 -31.68 26.96 -26.35
N GLY A 11 -30.49 27.56 -26.51
CA GLY A 11 -29.80 27.97 -27.74
C GLY A 11 -28.28 28.13 -27.60
N LEU A 12 -27.63 28.18 -28.77
CA LEU A 12 -26.23 28.52 -29.00
C LEU A 12 -26.02 30.03 -28.85
N SER A 13 -24.79 30.46 -28.52
CA SER A 13 -24.07 31.56 -29.18
C SER A 13 -22.56 31.50 -28.87
N THR A 14 -21.79 32.03 -29.80
CA THR A 14 -20.36 31.80 -30.11
C THR A 14 -19.49 33.06 -29.91
N THR A 15 -18.17 32.89 -29.98
CA THR A 15 -17.10 33.90 -30.28
C THR A 15 -16.76 34.86 -29.12
N THR A 16 -15.53 35.31 -28.85
CA THR A 16 -14.40 35.72 -29.71
C THR A 16 -13.07 35.70 -28.93
N ASP A 17 -11.99 35.28 -29.58
CA ASP A 17 -10.61 35.63 -29.23
C ASP A 17 -10.33 37.11 -29.56
N ALA A 18 -9.54 37.79 -28.72
CA ALA A 18 -8.93 39.08 -29.03
C ALA A 18 -7.49 39.17 -28.51
N SER A 19 -6.61 39.49 -29.45
CA SER A 19 -5.16 39.63 -29.46
C SER A 19 -4.61 40.91 -28.81
N GLY A 20 -3.31 40.89 -28.46
CA GLY A 20 -2.44 42.09 -28.34
C GLY A 20 -1.74 42.20 -26.98
N GLN A 21 -0.44 41.85 -26.86
CA GLN A 21 0.71 42.78 -26.86
C GLN A 21 0.62 43.80 -25.70
N THR A 22 1.56 43.86 -24.76
CA THR A 22 2.94 44.34 -24.97
C THR A 22 3.94 43.80 -23.94
N VAL A 23 5.11 43.38 -24.43
CA VAL A 23 6.28 42.93 -23.66
C VAL A 23 7.41 43.99 -23.66
N GLU A 24 7.10 45.24 -24.02
CA GLU A 24 8.13 46.27 -24.27
C GLU A 24 8.16 47.43 -23.26
N ASP A 25 7.23 47.52 -22.31
CA ASP A 25 7.17 48.63 -21.34
C ASP A 25 8.08 48.46 -20.10
N ALA A 26 8.83 47.37 -20.00
CA ALA A 26 9.69 47.11 -18.85
C ALA A 26 11.16 47.56 -19.02
N LEU A 27 11.56 48.02 -20.21
CA LEU A 27 12.97 48.29 -20.55
C LEU A 27 13.40 49.77 -20.52
N SER A 28 12.52 50.70 -20.14
CA SER A 28 12.79 52.15 -20.23
C SER A 28 13.13 52.84 -18.89
N LYS A 29 13.47 52.09 -17.82
CA LYS A 29 13.92 52.65 -16.52
C LYS A 29 15.42 52.44 -16.23
N VAL A 30 16.29 52.84 -17.15
CA VAL A 30 17.76 52.89 -16.93
C VAL A 30 18.39 54.27 -17.15
N GLY A 31 17.65 55.30 -17.54
CA GLY A 31 18.27 56.54 -18.00
C GLY A 31 18.00 57.80 -17.18
N SER A 32 18.53 57.93 -15.96
CA SER A 32 18.97 59.24 -15.42
C SER A 32 19.43 59.17 -13.96
N LEU A 33 20.74 59.27 -13.71
CA LEU A 33 21.29 60.27 -12.78
C LEU A 33 22.83 60.30 -12.88
N LEU A 34 23.34 61.30 -13.61
CA LEU A 34 24.67 61.91 -13.47
C LEU A 34 24.80 62.55 -12.07
N GLN A 35 25.92 62.87 -11.42
CA GLN A 35 27.33 63.11 -11.72
C GLN A 35 28.17 62.38 -10.63
N GLY A 36 29.41 61.91 -10.82
CA GLY A 36 30.62 62.61 -11.26
C GLY A 36 31.45 63.02 -10.04
N GLU A 37 32.66 62.46 -9.85
CA GLU A 37 33.81 63.13 -9.22
C GLU A 37 35.09 62.26 -9.24
N THR A 38 36.20 62.98 -9.12
CA THR A 38 37.59 62.72 -9.51
C THR A 38 38.44 61.92 -8.53
N SER A 39 39.62 61.50 -9.02
CA SER A 39 40.90 61.26 -8.32
C SER A 39 41.25 59.84 -7.84
N SER A 40 42.33 59.29 -8.41
CA SER A 40 43.30 58.40 -7.74
C SER A 40 44.43 59.27 -7.15
N PRO A 41 45.34 58.80 -6.27
CA PRO A 41 45.63 57.41 -5.86
C PRO A 41 45.87 57.20 -4.34
N GLY A 42 45.92 55.94 -3.89
CA GLY A 42 46.39 55.60 -2.54
C GLY A 42 46.71 54.12 -2.40
N LEU A 43 48.00 53.80 -2.29
CA LEU A 43 48.48 52.48 -1.87
C LEU A 43 47.98 52.19 -0.46
N ALA A 44 47.18 51.13 -0.30
CA ALA A 44 47.04 50.43 0.96
C ALA A 44 46.82 48.94 0.68
N SER A 45 47.84 48.16 0.99
CA SER A 45 47.78 46.70 1.10
C SER A 45 46.71 46.30 2.12
N SER A 46 45.49 46.00 1.67
CA SER A 46 44.53 45.24 2.47
C SER A 46 44.66 43.77 2.11
N ALA A 47 45.02 42.95 3.10
CA ALA A 47 45.10 41.51 3.02
C ALA A 47 43.90 40.89 2.26
N PRO A 48 44.09 39.78 1.50
CA PRO A 48 42.96 39.09 0.93
C PRO A 48 42.05 38.62 2.07
N ALA A 49 40.81 39.09 2.06
CA ALA A 49 39.78 38.62 2.99
C ALA A 49 39.76 37.08 2.95
N PRO A 50 39.53 36.38 4.08
CA PRO A 50 39.38 34.94 4.06
C PRO A 50 38.26 34.64 3.07
N VAL A 51 38.58 33.89 2.01
CA VAL A 51 37.59 33.39 1.07
C VAL A 51 36.53 32.73 1.93
N ARG A 52 35.37 33.39 2.09
CA ARG A 52 34.22 32.80 2.77
C ARG A 52 34.01 31.52 2.00
N THR A 53 34.35 30.39 2.60
CA THR A 53 34.10 29.07 2.02
C THR A 53 32.64 29.13 1.63
N ALA A 54 32.37 29.23 0.31
CA ALA A 54 31.02 29.40 -0.17
C ALA A 54 30.26 28.24 0.44
N TRP A 55 29.26 28.56 1.27
CA TRP A 55 28.45 27.57 1.96
C TRP A 55 27.98 26.59 0.90
N LYS A 56 28.64 25.44 0.83
CA LYS A 56 28.26 24.41 -0.11
C LYS A 56 26.92 23.95 0.40
N PRO A 57 25.82 24.08 -0.36
CA PRO A 57 24.56 23.54 0.10
C PRO A 57 24.83 22.05 0.30
N GLU A 58 24.84 21.62 1.56
CA GLU A 58 24.81 20.22 1.96
C GLU A 58 23.69 19.64 1.12
N GLN A 59 24.03 18.86 0.09
CA GLN A 59 22.98 18.21 -0.68
C GLN A 59 22.19 17.40 0.34
N PRO A 60 20.84 17.49 0.35
CA PRO A 60 20.06 16.69 1.27
C PRO A 60 20.57 15.26 1.10
N SER A 61 21.00 14.66 2.21
CA SER A 61 21.46 13.28 2.21
C SER A 61 20.46 12.53 1.36
N VAL A 62 20.94 11.90 0.28
CA VAL A 62 20.06 11.09 -0.56
C VAL A 62 19.59 10.00 0.37
N ILE A 63 18.43 10.23 0.98
CA ILE A 63 17.67 9.22 1.67
C ILE A 63 17.40 8.27 0.51
N ASN A 64 18.21 7.23 0.41
CA ASN A 64 17.99 6.15 -0.51
C ASN A 64 16.77 5.44 0.04
N ILE A 65 15.59 6.03 -0.21
CA ILE A 65 14.30 5.46 0.08
C ILE A 65 14.25 4.30 -0.89
N PRO A 66 14.39 3.04 -0.43
CA PRO A 66 14.25 1.91 -1.34
C PRO A 66 12.90 2.03 -2.04
N PRO A 67 12.78 1.61 -3.31
CA PRO A 67 11.51 1.65 -4.02
C PRO A 67 10.43 0.99 -3.16
N ALA A 68 9.23 1.56 -3.16
CA ALA A 68 8.12 1.09 -2.34
C ALA A 68 7.85 -0.39 -2.65
N GLU A 69 8.35 -1.27 -1.79
CA GLU A 69 8.07 -2.69 -1.85
C GLU A 69 6.55 -2.86 -1.69
N ASP A 70 5.98 -3.81 -2.41
CA ASP A 70 4.55 -4.10 -2.30
C ASP A 70 4.20 -4.37 -0.82
N PRO A 71 3.23 -3.65 -0.22
CA PRO A 71 2.92 -3.77 1.20
C PRO A 71 2.53 -5.20 1.58
N LEU A 72 1.93 -5.96 0.66
CA LEU A 72 1.61 -7.37 0.87
C LEU A 72 2.89 -8.20 0.96
N LEU A 73 3.84 -8.02 0.03
CA LEU A 73 5.09 -8.76 0.01
C LEU A 73 5.92 -8.45 1.26
N HIS A 74 5.98 -7.18 1.65
CA HIS A 74 6.62 -6.75 2.89
C HIS A 74 5.99 -7.43 4.13
N TYR A 75 4.65 -7.52 4.15
CA TYR A 75 3.92 -8.21 5.22
C TYR A 75 4.20 -9.71 5.24
N LEU A 76 4.24 -10.37 4.08
CA LEU A 76 4.57 -11.79 3.95
C LEU A 76 6.00 -12.06 4.41
N THR A 77 6.97 -11.24 4.00
CA THR A 77 8.37 -11.36 4.44
C THR A 77 8.46 -11.21 5.97
N SER A 78 7.75 -10.24 6.55
CA SER A 78 7.70 -10.06 8.01
C SER A 78 7.00 -11.22 8.72
N PHE A 79 5.98 -11.82 8.09
CA PHE A 79 5.25 -12.98 8.62
C PHE A 79 6.10 -14.26 8.61
N LEU A 80 6.92 -14.48 7.59
CA LEU A 80 7.83 -15.63 7.49
C LEU A 80 9.13 -15.46 8.31
N MET A 81 9.38 -14.26 8.84
CA MET A 81 10.60 -13.96 9.59
C MET A 81 10.60 -14.69 10.94
N SER A 82 11.65 -15.50 11.15
CA SER A 82 11.94 -16.17 12.42
C SER A 82 13.22 -15.58 13.02
N ASN A 83 13.24 -15.41 14.35
CA ASN A 83 14.43 -15.01 15.12
C ASN A 83 15.11 -13.71 14.62
N GLY A 84 14.32 -12.76 14.09
CA GLY A 84 14.83 -11.49 13.55
C GLY A 84 15.60 -11.59 12.22
N LYS A 85 15.67 -12.77 11.59
CA LYS A 85 16.46 -13.00 10.36
C LYS A 85 15.71 -12.53 9.10
N ARG A 86 15.62 -11.22 8.89
CA ARG A 86 14.86 -10.61 7.77
C ARG A 86 15.39 -11.02 6.39
N GLU A 87 16.71 -11.05 6.20
CA GLU A 87 17.32 -11.43 4.92
C GLU A 87 16.94 -12.85 4.50
N LYS A 88 16.94 -13.79 5.45
CA LYS A 88 16.54 -15.18 5.18
C LYS A 88 15.07 -15.23 4.76
N ALA A 89 14.21 -14.49 5.44
CA ALA A 89 12.79 -14.41 5.08
C ALA A 89 12.55 -13.79 3.71
N ALA A 90 13.32 -12.75 3.35
CA ALA A 90 13.25 -12.10 2.03
C ALA A 90 13.69 -13.05 0.90
N LYS A 91 14.70 -13.89 1.15
CA LYS A 91 15.13 -14.94 0.22
C LYS A 91 14.03 -15.99 0.02
N ILE A 92 13.38 -16.42 1.10
CA ILE A 92 12.27 -17.38 1.07
C ILE A 92 11.08 -16.80 0.29
N SER A 93 10.69 -15.54 0.55
CA SER A 93 9.57 -14.90 -0.15
C SER A 93 9.83 -14.73 -1.64
N SER A 94 11.04 -14.30 -2.02
CA SER A 94 11.46 -14.20 -3.43
C SER A 94 11.44 -15.55 -4.14
N ARG A 95 11.90 -16.61 -3.47
CA ARG A 95 11.88 -17.98 -4.00
C ARG A 95 10.46 -18.55 -4.14
N ILE A 96 9.54 -18.23 -3.22
CA ILE A 96 8.12 -18.59 -3.35
C ILE A 96 7.56 -18.01 -4.65
N LEU A 97 7.81 -16.73 -4.92
CA LEU A 97 7.35 -16.07 -6.15
C LEU A 97 7.98 -16.70 -7.40
N LEU A 98 9.26 -17.08 -7.34
CA LEU A 98 9.94 -17.78 -8.43
C LEU A 98 9.31 -19.14 -8.73
N HIS A 99 9.04 -19.96 -7.71
CA HIS A 99 8.37 -21.25 -7.89
C HIS A 99 6.95 -21.07 -8.43
N LEU A 100 6.22 -20.09 -7.93
CA LEU A 100 4.86 -19.78 -8.39
C LEU A 100 4.88 -19.39 -9.87
N HIS A 101 5.82 -18.55 -10.29
CA HIS A 101 6.01 -18.20 -11.69
C HIS A 101 6.44 -19.42 -12.54
N ALA A 102 7.33 -20.26 -12.03
CA ALA A 102 7.79 -21.46 -12.74
C ALA A 102 6.64 -22.45 -13.01
N PHE A 103 5.74 -22.63 -12.03
CA PHE A 103 4.60 -23.55 -12.15
C PHE A 103 3.45 -23.00 -13.01
N THR A 104 3.18 -21.70 -12.96
CA THR A 104 2.01 -21.10 -13.63
C THR A 104 2.35 -20.39 -14.94
N ARG A 105 3.62 -20.03 -15.15
CA ARG A 105 4.11 -19.17 -16.25
C ARG A 105 3.42 -17.80 -16.33
N ALA A 106 2.82 -17.37 -15.22
CA ALA A 106 2.07 -16.12 -15.08
C ALA A 106 2.75 -15.19 -14.06
N PRO A 107 2.45 -13.88 -14.05
CA PRO A 107 2.96 -12.99 -13.02
C PRO A 107 2.53 -13.48 -11.62
N PRO A 108 3.45 -13.65 -10.66
CA PRO A 108 3.15 -14.32 -9.40
C PRO A 108 2.40 -13.43 -8.40
N MET A 109 2.53 -12.11 -8.52
CA MET A 109 1.96 -11.18 -7.55
C MET A 109 0.42 -11.14 -7.56
N PRO A 110 -0.27 -11.06 -8.73
CA PRO A 110 -1.73 -11.18 -8.78
C PRO A 110 -2.26 -12.48 -8.19
N ILE A 111 -1.57 -13.60 -8.46
CA ILE A 111 -1.96 -14.93 -7.96
C ILE A 111 -1.84 -14.98 -6.44
N LEU A 112 -0.76 -14.43 -5.88
CA LEU A 112 -0.59 -14.33 -4.43
C LEU A 112 -1.71 -13.50 -3.78
N ARG A 113 -2.06 -12.34 -4.36
CA ARG A 113 -3.17 -11.50 -3.87
C ARG A 113 -4.49 -12.27 -3.90
N GLN A 114 -4.78 -12.92 -5.02
CA GLN A 114 -6.02 -13.69 -5.21
C GLN A 114 -6.11 -14.83 -4.19
N ALA A 115 -5.04 -15.63 -4.05
CA ALA A 115 -5.00 -16.74 -3.10
C ALA A 115 -5.24 -16.25 -1.65
N ILE A 116 -4.59 -15.16 -1.25
CA ILE A 116 -4.78 -14.59 0.09
C ILE A 116 -6.21 -14.09 0.27
N PHE A 117 -6.77 -13.40 -0.72
CA PHE A 117 -8.15 -12.91 -0.68
C PHE A 117 -9.14 -14.07 -0.52
N GLU A 118 -8.98 -15.13 -1.29
CA GLU A 118 -9.84 -16.32 -1.24
C GLU A 118 -9.71 -17.08 0.08
N ALA A 119 -8.49 -17.22 0.63
CA ALA A 119 -8.27 -17.87 1.93
C ALA A 119 -8.67 -16.99 3.13
N SER A 120 -8.84 -15.68 2.93
CA SER A 120 -9.11 -14.74 4.03
C SER A 120 -10.51 -14.91 4.64
N PRO A 121 -10.64 -15.12 5.96
CA PRO A 121 -11.93 -15.14 6.63
C PRO A 121 -12.42 -13.71 6.95
N ALA A 122 -13.72 -13.47 6.88
CA ALA A 122 -14.31 -12.18 7.26
C ALA A 122 -14.56 -12.05 8.78
N VAL A 123 -14.73 -13.19 9.46
CA VAL A 123 -15.17 -13.27 10.85
C VAL A 123 -14.33 -14.30 11.58
N ARG A 124 -14.09 -14.07 12.87
CA ARG A 124 -13.61 -15.10 13.82
C ARG A 124 -14.64 -15.29 14.92
N CYS A 125 -14.63 -16.45 15.56
CA CYS A 125 -15.46 -16.70 16.74
C CYS A 125 -14.61 -16.63 18.00
N ILE A 126 -15.13 -16.00 19.04
CA ILE A 126 -14.52 -15.90 20.37
C ILE A 126 -15.48 -16.52 21.38
N SER A 127 -14.98 -17.35 22.28
CA SER A 127 -15.75 -17.82 23.43
C SER A 127 -15.75 -16.76 24.53
N PHE A 128 -16.93 -16.30 24.94
CA PHE A 128 -17.12 -15.40 26.05
C PHE A 128 -17.81 -16.15 27.18
N SER A 129 -17.16 -16.26 28.34
CA SER A 129 -17.75 -16.86 29.54
C SER A 129 -18.13 -15.77 30.52
N ARG A 130 -19.38 -15.79 30.98
CA ARG A 130 -19.85 -14.89 32.05
C ARG A 130 -20.68 -15.70 33.03
N SER A 131 -20.26 -15.64 34.30
CA SER A 131 -20.88 -16.40 35.39
C SER A 131 -20.93 -17.89 35.03
N SER A 132 -22.11 -18.45 34.78
CA SER A 132 -22.32 -19.87 34.49
C SER A 132 -22.54 -20.19 33.00
N LYS A 133 -22.51 -19.19 32.10
CA LYS A 133 -22.82 -19.40 30.67
C LYS A 133 -21.61 -19.06 29.79
N THR A 134 -21.21 -20.02 28.96
CA THR A 134 -20.22 -19.82 27.89
C THR A 134 -20.94 -19.68 26.57
N THR A 135 -20.81 -18.52 25.93
CA THR A 135 -21.44 -18.22 24.64
C THR A 135 -20.38 -17.85 23.62
N VAL A 136 -20.58 -18.29 22.38
CA VAL A 136 -19.70 -17.96 21.25
C VAL A 136 -20.20 -16.69 20.58
N ILE A 137 -19.32 -15.72 20.41
CA ILE A 137 -19.62 -14.43 19.78
C ILE A 137 -18.78 -14.32 18.50
N PRO A 138 -19.41 -14.20 17.32
CA PRO A 138 -18.69 -13.91 16.09
C PRO A 138 -18.30 -12.42 16.02
N VAL A 139 -17.04 -12.16 15.68
CA VAL A 139 -16.44 -10.82 15.60
C VAL A 139 -15.83 -10.61 14.22
N ALA A 140 -16.18 -9.49 13.57
CA ALA A 140 -15.63 -9.12 12.27
C ALA A 140 -14.14 -8.81 12.37
N LEU A 141 -13.38 -9.23 11.35
CA LEU A 141 -11.94 -9.07 11.30
C LEU A 141 -11.52 -7.81 10.53
N SER A 142 -10.50 -7.11 11.04
CA SER A 142 -9.83 -6.05 10.29
C SER A 142 -8.98 -6.64 9.16
N GLU A 143 -8.73 -5.88 8.09
CA GLU A 143 -8.01 -6.37 6.90
C GLU A 143 -6.67 -7.04 7.24
N LYS A 144 -5.85 -6.41 8.08
CA LYS A 144 -4.58 -6.96 8.58
C LYS A 144 -4.76 -8.28 9.34
N GLN A 145 -5.87 -8.44 10.07
CA GLN A 145 -6.17 -9.72 10.73
C GLN A 145 -6.57 -10.78 9.71
N ARG A 146 -7.37 -10.43 8.69
CA ARG A 146 -7.80 -11.37 7.64
C ARG A 146 -6.61 -11.92 6.86
N THR A 147 -5.69 -11.05 6.45
CA THR A 147 -4.45 -11.47 5.76
C THR A 147 -3.59 -12.36 6.65
N ARG A 148 -3.46 -12.04 7.95
CA ARG A 148 -2.74 -12.90 8.90
C ARG A 148 -3.35 -14.30 9.04
N TYR A 149 -4.68 -14.40 9.16
CA TYR A 149 -5.35 -15.70 9.23
C TYR A 149 -5.17 -16.50 7.93
N ALA A 150 -5.31 -15.85 6.77
CA ALA A 150 -5.06 -16.47 5.48
C ALA A 150 -3.64 -17.05 5.40
N LEU A 151 -2.61 -16.24 5.67
CA LEU A 151 -1.22 -16.70 5.63
C LEU A 151 -0.94 -17.82 6.63
N THR A 152 -1.52 -17.75 7.83
CA THR A 152 -1.38 -18.81 8.85
C THR A 152 -1.99 -20.13 8.39
N TRP A 153 -3.15 -20.10 7.74
CA TRP A 153 -3.81 -21.31 7.25
C TRP A 153 -3.13 -21.87 6.01
N ILE A 154 -2.70 -21.02 5.08
CA ILE A 154 -1.92 -21.42 3.90
C ILE A 154 -0.60 -22.04 4.33
N LEU A 155 0.12 -21.45 5.29
CA LEU A 155 1.38 -22.00 5.77
C LEU A 155 1.17 -23.40 6.39
N LYS A 156 0.16 -23.56 7.24
CA LYS A 156 -0.17 -24.86 7.83
C LYS A 156 -0.61 -25.90 6.80
N ALA A 157 -1.38 -25.50 5.79
CA ALA A 157 -1.81 -26.40 4.72
C ALA A 157 -0.65 -26.76 3.79
N SER A 158 0.33 -25.87 3.63
CA SER A 158 1.52 -26.15 2.83
C SER A 158 2.39 -27.27 3.41
N ASP A 159 2.35 -27.51 4.73
CA ASP A 159 3.13 -28.58 5.36
C ASP A 159 2.70 -29.99 4.92
N SER A 160 1.42 -30.18 4.52
CA SER A 160 0.92 -31.46 4.01
C SER A 160 1.19 -31.67 2.51
N LYS A 161 1.66 -30.64 1.80
CA LYS A 161 1.92 -30.73 0.36
C LYS A 161 3.27 -31.39 0.05
N MET A 162 3.34 -31.98 -1.14
CA MET A 162 4.59 -32.54 -1.64
C MET A 162 5.59 -31.42 -1.97
N GLY A 163 6.85 -31.61 -1.58
CA GLY A 163 7.96 -30.69 -1.86
C GLY A 163 9.00 -30.71 -0.75
N GLN A 164 10.28 -30.67 -1.12
CA GLN A 164 11.38 -30.74 -0.16
C GLN A 164 11.52 -29.41 0.59
N THR A 165 11.41 -28.31 -0.14
CA THR A 165 11.60 -26.96 0.40
C THR A 165 10.26 -26.33 0.76
N LEU A 166 10.26 -25.44 1.75
CA LEU A 166 9.06 -24.71 2.17
C LEU A 166 8.54 -23.83 1.03
N GLU A 167 9.46 -23.22 0.28
CA GLU A 167 9.13 -22.29 -0.79
C GLU A 167 8.32 -22.97 -1.90
N GLU A 168 8.69 -24.21 -2.24
CA GLU A 168 8.02 -25.02 -3.23
C GLU A 168 6.63 -25.47 -2.75
N ARG A 169 6.54 -25.97 -1.50
CA ARG A 169 5.27 -26.38 -0.88
C ARG A 169 4.28 -25.22 -0.78
N PHE A 170 4.76 -24.05 -0.35
CA PHE A 170 3.94 -22.85 -0.22
C PHE A 170 3.42 -22.38 -1.58
N ALA A 171 4.26 -22.37 -2.62
CA ALA A 171 3.84 -22.01 -3.98
C ALA A 171 2.78 -22.98 -4.53
N ARG A 172 2.91 -24.29 -4.30
CA ARG A 172 1.90 -25.29 -4.68
C ARG A 172 0.58 -25.06 -3.95
N GLU A 173 0.63 -24.72 -2.65
CA GLU A 173 -0.56 -24.43 -1.88
C GLU A 173 -1.28 -23.19 -2.39
N LEU A 174 -0.58 -22.11 -2.74
CA LEU A 174 -1.20 -20.91 -3.33
C LEU A 174 -1.95 -21.25 -4.62
N ILE A 175 -1.39 -22.10 -5.48
CA ILE A 175 -2.04 -22.55 -6.72
C ILE A 175 -3.29 -23.38 -6.38
N ALA A 176 -3.20 -24.25 -5.38
CA ALA A 176 -4.32 -25.08 -4.92
C ALA A 176 -5.47 -24.22 -4.36
N VAL A 177 -5.15 -23.15 -3.62
CA VAL A 177 -6.13 -22.18 -3.13
C VAL A 177 -6.88 -21.52 -4.29
N VAL A 178 -6.17 -21.00 -5.28
CA VAL A 178 -6.79 -20.35 -6.47
C VAL A 178 -7.67 -21.31 -7.27
N LYS A 179 -7.35 -22.61 -7.25
CA LYS A 179 -8.19 -23.65 -7.88
C LYS A 179 -9.41 -24.02 -7.04
N GLY A 180 -9.46 -23.65 -5.76
CA GLY A 180 -10.54 -24.02 -4.84
C GLY A 180 -10.28 -25.28 -4.00
N ASP A 181 -9.12 -25.93 -4.19
CA ASP A 181 -8.80 -27.26 -3.65
C ASP A 181 -7.74 -27.18 -2.55
N SER A 182 -8.05 -26.51 -1.45
CA SER A 182 -7.14 -26.36 -0.30
C SER A 182 -7.80 -26.63 1.05
N ASP A 183 -7.00 -27.11 1.99
CA ASP A 183 -7.43 -27.29 3.38
C ASP A 183 -7.59 -25.92 4.08
N ALA A 184 -6.84 -24.90 3.64
CA ALA A 184 -7.04 -23.52 4.08
C ALA A 184 -8.45 -23.00 3.76
N LEU A 185 -8.99 -23.31 2.57
CA LEU A 185 -10.36 -22.93 2.19
C LEU A 185 -11.42 -23.72 2.98
N LYS A 186 -11.19 -25.01 3.26
CA LYS A 186 -12.07 -25.80 4.14
C LYS A 186 -12.15 -25.15 5.52
N LYS A 187 -11.01 -24.76 6.10
CA LYS A 187 -10.95 -24.08 7.40
C LYS A 187 -11.67 -22.72 7.40
N LYS A 188 -11.54 -21.95 6.31
CA LYS A 188 -12.33 -20.72 6.13
C LYS A 188 -13.84 -21.02 6.17
N LYS A 189 -14.29 -22.03 5.42
CA LYS A 189 -15.71 -22.42 5.37
C LYS A 189 -16.22 -22.86 6.75
N GLU A 190 -15.47 -23.69 7.46
CA GLU A 190 -15.80 -24.13 8.83
C GLU A 190 -15.98 -22.93 9.78
N VAL A 191 -15.05 -21.97 9.77
CA VAL A 191 -15.14 -20.78 10.63
C VAL A 191 -16.36 -19.93 10.30
N HIS A 192 -16.71 -19.79 9.01
CA HIS A 192 -17.88 -19.03 8.58
C HIS A 192 -19.17 -19.75 8.94
N GLN A 193 -19.26 -21.06 8.73
CA GLN A 193 -20.40 -21.87 9.15
C GLN A 193 -20.60 -21.76 10.67
N TYR A 194 -19.53 -21.90 11.45
CA TYR A 194 -19.58 -21.74 12.90
C TYR A 194 -20.03 -20.33 13.33
N ALA A 195 -19.56 -19.29 12.63
CA ALA A 195 -20.03 -17.93 12.86
C ALA A 195 -21.52 -17.76 12.53
N VAL A 196 -22.01 -18.37 11.44
CA VAL A 196 -23.43 -18.30 11.03
C VAL A 196 -24.34 -18.99 12.05
N LEU A 197 -23.90 -20.11 12.63
CA LEU A 197 -24.61 -20.82 13.70
C LEU A 197 -24.77 -19.93 14.94
N HIS A 198 -23.75 -19.15 15.29
CA HIS A 198 -23.73 -18.31 16.48
C HIS A 198 -24.05 -16.82 16.20
N ARG A 199 -24.58 -16.47 15.02
CA ARG A 199 -24.85 -15.08 14.64
C ARG A 199 -25.84 -14.35 15.56
N GLY A 200 -26.73 -15.09 16.24
CA GLY A 200 -27.70 -14.53 17.18
C GLY A 200 -27.09 -13.98 18.47
N ASN A 201 -25.86 -14.41 18.79
CA ASN A 201 -25.15 -14.00 20.01
C ASN A 201 -24.39 -12.69 19.82
N VAL A 202 -24.40 -12.12 18.61
CA VAL A 202 -23.80 -10.80 18.36
C VAL A 202 -24.64 -9.76 19.09
N PRO A 203 -24.04 -8.97 20.01
CA PRO A 203 -24.78 -7.93 20.71
C PRO A 203 -25.32 -6.92 19.69
N ARG A 204 -26.65 -6.82 19.59
CA ARG A 204 -27.31 -5.82 18.74
C ARG A 204 -27.37 -4.51 19.50
N GLY A 205 -26.54 -3.56 19.11
CA GLY A 205 -26.64 -2.16 19.54
C GLY A 205 -26.33 -1.93 21.02
N ALA A 206 -25.11 -1.49 21.30
CA ALA A 206 -24.83 -0.67 22.46
C ALA A 206 -23.90 0.47 22.05
N ARG A 207 -24.46 1.68 21.97
CA ARG A 207 -23.79 2.94 22.30
C ARG A 207 -23.43 2.98 23.81
N ALA A 208 -22.86 1.91 24.36
CA ALA A 208 -22.48 1.79 25.77
C ALA A 208 -21.38 0.72 25.82
N GLN A 209 -20.12 0.98 26.16
CA GLN A 209 -19.62 1.88 27.18
C GLN A 209 -18.27 2.43 26.71
N ALA A 210 -18.18 3.75 26.55
CA ALA A 210 -16.97 4.45 26.88
C ALA A 210 -16.82 4.35 28.40
N ARG A 211 -15.78 3.66 28.88
CA ARG A 211 -15.15 3.80 30.19
C ARG A 211 -13.87 2.98 30.22
#